data_AF-A0A2I0NQF4-F1
#
_entry.id   AF-A0A2I0NQF4-F1
#
_cell.length_a   1.000
_cell.length_b   1.000
_cell.length_c   1.000
_cell.angle_alpha   90.00
_cell.angle_beta   90.00
_cell.angle_gamma   90.00
#
_symmetry.space_group_name_H-M   'P 1'
#
loop_
_entity.id
_entity.type
_entity.pdbx_description
1 polymer ?
#
loop_
_entity_poly.entity_id
_entity_poly.type
_entity_poly.pdbx_seq_one_letter_code
_entity_poly.pdbx_strand_id
1 'polypeptide(L)' 'MKTLNEIRVRGFEALVRSLGPADAIRFIRSYSHGSGDYTKERKIWLEQDLDTVVAGILERRKKDSRA' A
#
# COMPACT_ATOMS: atom_id res chain seq x y z
N MET A 1 30.38 3.98 -1.46
CA MET A 1 29.62 2.92 -2.17
C MET A 1 28.15 3.10 -1.82
N LYS A 2 27.22 2.93 -2.76
CA LYS A 2 25.79 3.00 -2.44
C LYS A 2 25.33 1.72 -1.73
N THR A 3 24.43 1.86 -0.79
CA THR A 3 23.73 0.75 -0.13
C THR A 3 22.77 0.06 -1.10
N LEU A 4 22.39 -1.18 -0.79
CA LEU A 4 21.37 -1.90 -1.56
C LEU A 4 20.03 -1.15 -1.60
N ASN A 5 19.66 -0.47 -0.51
CA ASN A 5 18.42 0.30 -0.46
C ASN A 5 18.46 1.49 -1.42
N GLU A 6 19.57 2.23 -1.44
CA GLU A 6 19.75 3.36 -2.38
C GLU A 6 19.73 2.91 -3.84
N ILE A 7 20.28 1.72 -4.14
CA ILE A 7 20.22 1.14 -5.49
C ILE A 7 18.77 0.79 -5.86
N ARG A 8 18.02 0.18 -4.93
CA ARG A 8 16.60 -0.18 -5.13
C ARG A 8 15.72 1.05 -5.37
N VAL A 9 15.86 2.09 -4.54
CA VAL A 9 15.11 3.34 -4.69
C VAL A 9 15.37 3.97 -6.06
N ARG A 10 16.65 4.15 -6.42
CA ARG A 10 17.01 4.74 -7.71
C ARG A 10 16.56 3.89 -8.90
N GLY A 11 16.62 2.58 -8.78
CA GLY A 11 16.12 1.64 -9.80
C GLY A 11 14.62 1.78 -10.01
N PHE A 12 13.85 1.83 -8.92
CA PHE A 12 12.41 2.02 -8.99
C PHE A 12 12.03 3.38 -9.60
N GLU A 13 12.68 4.48 -9.19
CA GLU A 13 12.47 5.80 -9.76
C GLU A 13 12.75 5.85 -11.27
N ALA A 14 13.81 5.16 -11.71
CA ALA A 14 14.14 5.06 -13.14
C ALA A 14 13.07 4.31 -13.94
N LEU A 15 12.53 3.22 -13.38
CA LEU A 15 11.43 2.47 -13.99
C LEU A 15 10.15 3.32 -14.08
N VAL A 16 9.77 4.00 -12.99
CA VAL A 16 8.59 4.88 -12.97
C VAL A 16 8.71 6.01 -13.98
N ARG A 17 9.88 6.65 -14.08
CA ARG A 17 10.12 7.72 -15.06
C ARG A 17 10.00 7.24 -16.51
N SER A 18 10.35 5.98 -16.78
CA SER A 18 10.42 5.46 -18.15
C SER A 18 9.12 4.78 -18.60
N LEU A 19 8.44 4.10 -17.68
CA LEU A 19 7.28 3.24 -17.96
C LEU A 19 5.97 3.81 -17.39
N GLY A 20 6.05 4.78 -16.48
CA GLY A 20 4.94 5.13 -15.61
C GLY A 20 4.78 4.14 -14.45
N PRO A 21 4.04 4.51 -13.40
CA PRO A 21 3.95 3.73 -12.16
C PRO A 21 3.28 2.37 -12.33
N ALA A 22 2.23 2.28 -13.17
CA ALA A 22 1.49 1.05 -13.38
C ALA A 22 2.36 -0.03 -14.06
N ASP A 23 3.02 0.32 -15.16
CA ASP A 23 3.85 -0.63 -15.90
C ASP A 23 5.18 -0.92 -15.20
N ALA A 24 5.73 0.02 -14.42
CA ALA A 24 6.87 -0.25 -13.54
C ALA A 24 6.57 -1.34 -12.50
N ILE A 25 5.39 -1.32 -11.88
CA ILE A 25 4.97 -2.36 -10.93
C ILE A 25 4.77 -3.71 -11.63
N ARG A 26 4.16 -3.72 -12.82
CA ARG A 26 3.97 -4.94 -13.62
C ARG A 26 5.31 -5.54 -14.05
N PHE A 27 6.26 -4.71 -14.48
CA PHE A 27 7.62 -5.11 -14.81
C PHE A 27 8.32 -5.76 -13.61
N ILE A 28 8.26 -5.16 -12.43
CA ILE A 28 8.87 -5.78 -11.23
C ILE A 28 8.21 -7.13 -10.92
N ARG A 29 6.88 -7.20 -11.00
CA ARG A 29 6.12 -8.44 -10.79
C ARG A 29 6.36 -9.52 -11.85
N SER A 30 6.87 -9.19 -13.04
CA SER A 30 7.19 -10.20 -14.05
C SER A 30 8.46 -10.99 -13.73
N TYR A 31 9.39 -10.42 -12.95
CA TYR A 31 10.61 -11.12 -12.51
C TYR A 31 10.40 -11.89 -11.20
N SER A 32 9.47 -11.46 -10.35
CA SER A 32 9.06 -12.24 -9.19
C SER A 32 7.57 -12.12 -8.94
N HIS A 33 6.94 -13.29 -8.84
CA HIS A 33 5.68 -13.41 -8.12
C HIS A 33 6.06 -13.22 -6.65
N GLY A 34 6.10 -11.99 -6.17
CA GLY A 34 6.46 -11.69 -4.78
C GLY A 34 5.79 -12.71 -3.84
N SER A 35 6.56 -13.27 -2.91
CA SER A 35 6.06 -14.24 -1.94
C SER A 35 5.46 -13.54 -0.74
N GLY A 36 4.49 -14.18 -0.09
CA GLY A 36 3.86 -13.68 1.11
C GLY A 36 2.34 -13.71 1.01
N ASP A 37 1.69 -13.70 2.16
CA ASP A 37 0.24 -13.61 2.25
C ASP A 37 -0.07 -12.28 2.91
N TYR A 38 -0.12 -11.22 2.09
CA TYR A 38 -0.37 -9.87 2.58
C TYR A 38 -1.67 -9.80 3.39
N THR A 39 -2.68 -10.61 3.06
CA THR A 39 -3.93 -10.68 3.82
C THR A 39 -3.70 -11.20 5.25
N LYS A 40 -2.86 -12.23 5.42
CA LYS A 40 -2.46 -12.72 6.75
C LYS A 40 -1.52 -11.78 7.47
N GLU A 41 -0.49 -11.28 6.78
CA GLU A 41 0.52 -10.39 7.35
C GLU A 41 -0.11 -9.07 7.80
N ARG A 42 -1.05 -8.51 7.03
CA ARG A 42 -1.78 -7.29 7.38
C ARG A 42 -2.56 -7.44 8.68
N LYS A 43 -3.09 -8.63 9.01
CA LYS A 43 -3.83 -8.84 10.27
C LYS A 43 -2.95 -8.68 11.51
N ILE A 44 -1.63 -8.85 11.39
CA ILE A 44 -0.68 -8.66 12.50
C ILE A 44 -0.56 -7.17 12.86
N TRP A 45 -0.63 -6.29 11.87
CA TRP A 45 -0.39 -4.85 12.02
C TRP A 45 -1.66 -4.00 12.01
N LEU A 46 -2.81 -4.59 11.66
CA LEU A 46 -4.06 -3.86 11.60
C LEU A 46 -4.68 -3.75 12.99
N GLU A 47 -4.43 -2.61 13.65
CA GLU A 47 -4.93 -2.32 14.99
C GLU A 47 -6.45 -2.11 15.03
N GLN A 48 -7.05 -1.68 13.92
CA GLN A 48 -8.48 -1.35 13.86
C GLN A 48 -9.26 -2.35 13.02
N ASP A 49 -10.30 -2.89 13.64
CA ASP A 49 -11.30 -3.70 12.96
C ASP A 49 -12.19 -2.84 12.04
N LEU A 50 -12.63 -3.44 10.92
CA LEU A 50 -13.44 -2.75 9.92
C LEU A 50 -14.75 -2.22 10.51
N ASP A 51 -15.42 -2.99 11.36
CA ASP A 51 -16.70 -2.60 11.95
C ASP A 51 -16.52 -1.37 12.86
N THR A 52 -15.37 -1.26 13.53
CA THR A 52 -15.01 -0.10 14.35
C THR A 52 -14.87 1.16 13.49
N VAL A 53 -14.18 1.05 12.34
CA VAL A 53 -14.02 2.16 11.39
C VAL A 53 -15.38 2.58 10.82
N VAL A 54 -16.21 1.61 10.43
CA VAL A 54 -17.54 1.85 9.88
C VAL A 54 -18.44 2.54 10.91
N ALA A 55 -18.44 2.08 12.16
CA ALA A 55 -19.20 2.71 13.23
C ALA A 55 -18.80 4.19 13.43
N GLY A 56 -17.50 4.50 13.43
CA GLY A 56 -17.01 5.87 13.54
C GLY A 56 -17.46 6.78 12.38
N ILE A 57 -17.51 6.24 11.15
CA ILE A 57 -18.03 6.98 9.98
C ILE A 57 -19.52 7.27 10.14
N LEU A 58 -20.32 6.29 10.58
CA LEU A 58 -21.76 6.44 10.75
C LEU A 58 -22.10 7.46 11.85
N GLU A 59 -21.39 7.43 12.97
CA GLU A 59 -21.60 8.37 14.07
C GLU A 59 -21.25 9.82 13.68
N ARG A 60 -20.16 10.02 12.91
CA ARG A 60 -19.87 11.35 12.33
C ARG A 60 -21.00 11.85 11.44
N ARG A 61 -21.50 11.00 10.52
CA ARG A 61 -22.62 11.37 9.63
C ARG A 61 -23.90 11.74 10.39
N LYS A 62 -24.23 11.01 11.46
CA LYS A 62 -25.39 11.35 12.31
C LYS A 62 -25.24 12.69 13.02
N LYS A 63 -24.02 13.01 13.48
CA LYS A 63 -23.73 14.29 14.14
C LYS A 63 -23.83 15.45 13.15
N ASP A 64 -23.31 15.29 11.94
CA ASP A 64 -23.37 16.30 10.89
C ASP A 64 -24.81 16.53 10.38
N SER A 65 -25.66 15.50 10.38
CA SER A 65 -27.09 15.64 10.04
C SER A 65 -27.96 16.27 11.13
N ARG A 66 -27.43 16.43 12.35
CA ARG A 66 -28.13 16.99 13.53
C ARG A 66 -27.68 18.42 13.86
N ALA A 67 -26.69 18.94 13.14
CA ALA A 67 -26.22 20.33 13.19
C ALA A 67 -26.91 21.15 12.10
#